data_AF-A0A7C3Y4F9-F1
#
_entry.id   AF-A0A7C3Y4F9-F1
#
_cell.length_a   1.000
_cell.length_b   1.000
_cell.length_c   1.000
_cell.angle_alpha   90.00
_cell.angle_beta   90.00
_cell.angle_gamma   90.00
#
_symmetry.space_group_name_H-M   'P 1'
#
loop_
_entity.id
_entity.type
_entity.pdbx_description
1 polymer ?
#
loop_
_entity_poly.entity_id
_entity_poly.type
_entity_poly.pdbx_seq_one_letter_code
_entity_poly.pdbx_strand_id
1 'polypeptide(L)'
;MAAHANIQVNARRILNGEILGAEPEDLGNIGICHSGRERGSLYLVVEAQGPQREDVEAMLVDTITGIFRRTTTSVTATLLTALKEANALLFEENRSSMRGQQTMAAVYCAVIRPGQDALLAYAGPMAAVMVGDGMLDRLPSGGQYKTGQAPALAAPADTPLGTRRDIEPYLFLSEFGPGDMLVMASPRLFEASDEELINALTEVGIEGLPEERDSTA
;
A
#
# COMPACT_ATOMS: atom_id res chain seq x y z
N MET A 1 24.24 2.32 22.15
CA MET A 1 22.76 2.41 22.06
C MET A 1 22.46 3.34 20.89
N ALA A 2 22.16 2.78 19.71
CA ALA A 2 21.83 3.61 18.54
C ALA A 2 20.39 4.10 18.71
N ALA A 3 20.20 5.43 18.69
CA ALA A 3 18.90 6.06 18.64
C ALA A 3 18.16 5.55 17.41
N HIS A 4 16.99 4.95 17.63
CA HIS A 4 16.14 4.47 16.57
C HIS A 4 15.62 5.68 15.79
N ALA A 5 15.86 5.73 14.48
CA ALA A 5 15.10 6.62 13.62
C ALA A 5 13.63 6.25 13.78
N ASN A 6 12.86 7.10 14.46
CA ASN A 6 11.42 6.97 14.55
C ASN A 6 10.89 7.13 13.13
N ILE A 7 10.46 6.04 12.51
CA ILE A 7 9.67 6.12 11.28
C ILE A 7 8.33 6.71 11.72
N GLN A 8 8.14 8.01 11.49
CA GLN A 8 6.84 8.64 11.68
C GLN A 8 5.93 8.17 10.55
N VAL A 9 4.86 7.48 10.93
CA VAL A 9 3.82 7.10 9.98
C VAL A 9 2.62 8.00 10.20
N ASN A 10 2.34 8.81 9.20
CA ASN A 10 1.12 9.59 9.12
C ASN A 10 0.17 8.86 8.17
N ALA A 11 -0.74 8.05 8.72
CA ALA A 11 -1.85 7.52 7.94
C ALA A 11 -2.99 8.55 7.98
N ARG A 12 -3.36 9.09 6.82
CA ARG A 12 -4.46 10.04 6.68
C ARG A 12 -5.41 9.52 5.62
N ARG A 13 -6.69 9.39 5.97
CA ARG A 13 -7.74 9.23 4.97
C ARG A 13 -8.19 10.64 4.59
N ILE A 14 -8.10 10.99 3.31
CA ILE A 14 -8.56 12.28 2.81
C ILE A 14 -9.74 12.01 1.86
N LEU A 15 -10.91 12.55 2.19
CA LEU A 15 -12.11 12.44 1.36
C LEU A 15 -12.67 13.85 1.10
N ASN A 16 -12.79 14.24 -0.17
CA ASN A 16 -13.26 15.58 -0.57
C ASN A 16 -12.50 16.75 0.09
N GLY A 17 -11.21 16.57 0.37
CA GLY A 17 -10.37 17.58 1.03
C GLY A 17 -10.46 17.59 2.56
N GLU A 18 -11.28 16.74 3.17
CA GLU A 18 -11.36 16.57 4.62
C GLU A 18 -10.46 15.42 5.09
N ILE A 19 -9.66 15.65 6.13
CA ILE A 19 -8.88 14.61 6.81
C ILE A 19 -9.82 13.87 7.76
N LEU A 20 -10.03 12.57 7.50
CA LEU A 20 -10.85 11.67 8.29
C LEU A 20 -9.95 10.74 9.13
N GLY A 21 -10.20 10.70 10.45
CA GLY A 21 -9.55 9.81 11.41
C GLY A 21 -8.11 10.20 11.76
N ALA A 22 -7.74 10.09 13.03
CA ALA A 22 -6.36 10.30 13.50
C ALA A 22 -5.64 8.97 13.82
N GLU A 23 -6.40 7.92 14.15
CA GLU A 23 -5.88 6.62 14.54
C GLU A 23 -6.11 5.57 13.45
N PRO A 24 -5.14 4.69 13.14
CA PRO A 24 -5.23 3.70 12.06
C PRO A 24 -6.43 2.74 12.16
N GLU A 25 -6.90 2.47 13.38
CA GLU A 25 -8.02 1.57 13.66
C GLU A 25 -9.37 2.15 13.21
N ASP A 26 -9.45 3.47 13.06
CA ASP A 26 -10.66 4.20 12.63
C ASP A 26 -10.74 4.42 11.11
N LEU A 27 -9.70 4.03 10.36
CA LEU A 27 -9.57 4.42 8.95
C LEU A 27 -10.31 3.48 7.98
N GLY A 28 -10.76 2.31 8.44
CA GLY A 28 -11.63 1.35 7.71
C GLY A 28 -10.94 0.65 6.54
N ASN A 29 -10.43 1.43 5.59
CA ASN A 29 -9.77 0.96 4.38
C ASN A 29 -8.23 1.00 4.47
N ILE A 30 -7.69 1.43 5.61
CA ILE A 30 -6.25 1.48 5.89
C ILE A 30 -5.95 0.52 7.04
N GLY A 31 -4.88 -0.25 6.92
CA GLY A 31 -4.43 -1.18 7.95
C GLY A 31 -2.97 -0.96 8.32
N ILE A 32 -2.69 -0.98 9.62
CA ILE A 32 -1.32 -0.96 10.16
C ILE A 32 -1.12 -2.16 11.09
N CYS A 33 -0.01 -2.87 10.90
CA CYS A 33 0.36 -3.97 11.76
C CYS A 33 1.85 -3.98 12.06
N HIS A 34 2.20 -3.70 13.31
CA HIS A 34 3.56 -3.82 13.82
C HIS A 34 3.87 -5.27 14.18
N SER A 35 5.00 -5.78 13.71
CA SER A 35 5.41 -7.17 13.95
C SER A 35 6.90 -7.28 14.30
N GLY A 36 7.30 -6.75 15.45
CA GLY A 36 8.68 -6.87 15.94
C GLY A 36 9.77 -6.37 14.97
N ARG A 37 11.03 -6.47 15.38
CA ARG A 37 12.14 -5.88 14.62
C ARG A 37 12.49 -6.66 13.35
N GLU A 38 12.35 -7.99 13.36
CA GLU A 38 12.79 -8.85 12.25
C GLU A 38 11.81 -8.86 11.07
N ARG A 39 10.52 -8.74 11.36
CA ARG A 39 9.45 -8.84 10.36
C ARG A 39 8.97 -7.46 9.89
N GLY A 40 9.12 -6.43 10.73
CA GLY A 40 8.83 -5.04 10.39
C GLY A 40 7.39 -4.64 10.64
N SER A 41 6.99 -3.53 10.03
CA SER A 41 5.62 -3.02 10.08
C SER A 41 4.99 -3.17 8.71
N LEU A 42 3.77 -3.73 8.66
CA LEU A 42 2.92 -3.74 7.49
C LEU A 42 2.04 -2.49 7.49
N TYR A 43 1.98 -1.83 6.35
CA TYR A 43 1.04 -0.78 6.00
C TYR A 43 0.27 -1.25 4.78
N LEU A 44 -1.04 -1.05 4.75
CA LEU A 44 -1.83 -1.33 3.57
C LEU A 44 -2.96 -0.33 3.38
N VAL A 45 -3.38 -0.20 2.14
CA VAL A 45 -4.60 0.50 1.75
C VAL A 45 -5.42 -0.41 0.86
N VAL A 46 -6.72 -0.38 1.07
CA VAL A 46 -7.75 -1.06 0.29
C VAL A 46 -8.63 0.01 -0.34
N GLU A 47 -9.01 -0.22 -1.59
CA GLU A 47 -10.03 0.58 -2.26
C GLU A 47 -11.07 -0.37 -2.85
N ALA A 48 -12.32 -0.24 -2.42
CA ALA A 48 -13.42 -1.03 -2.96
C ALA A 48 -14.41 -0.20 -3.77
N GLN A 49 -14.99 -0.82 -4.79
CA GLN A 49 -16.04 -0.28 -5.64
C GLN A 49 -17.21 -1.26 -5.66
N GLY A 50 -18.36 -0.80 -5.17
CA GLY A 50 -19.58 -1.59 -5.13
C GLY A 50 -20.49 -1.18 -3.96
N PRO A 51 -21.68 -1.79 -3.84
CA PRO A 51 -22.65 -1.43 -2.81
C PRO A 51 -22.21 -1.70 -1.38
N GLN A 52 -21.27 -2.64 -1.18
CA GLN A 52 -20.77 -3.06 0.14
C GLN A 52 -19.32 -2.64 0.37
N ARG A 53 -18.88 -1.55 -0.27
CA ARG A 53 -17.46 -1.14 -0.29
C ARG A 53 -16.82 -1.04 1.10
N GLU A 54 -17.51 -0.47 2.09
CA GLU A 54 -16.97 -0.20 3.42
C GLU A 54 -16.80 -1.49 4.22
N ASP A 55 -17.78 -2.40 4.15
CA ASP A 55 -17.70 -3.72 4.77
C ASP A 55 -16.59 -4.57 4.13
N VAL A 56 -16.46 -4.50 2.80
CA VAL A 56 -15.42 -5.21 2.06
C VAL A 56 -14.03 -4.66 2.38
N GLU A 57 -13.87 -3.34 2.47
CA GLU A 57 -12.61 -2.70 2.86
C GLU A 57 -12.15 -3.18 4.24
N ALA A 58 -13.03 -3.11 5.25
CA ALA A 58 -12.72 -3.56 6.60
C ALA A 58 -12.39 -5.06 6.65
N MET A 59 -13.19 -5.89 5.97
CA MET A 59 -12.98 -7.34 5.88
C MET A 59 -11.62 -7.69 5.27
N LEU A 60 -11.21 -7.00 4.19
CA LEU A 60 -9.92 -7.24 3.55
C LEU A 60 -8.75 -6.77 4.42
N VAL A 61 -8.88 -5.62 5.09
CA VAL A 61 -7.87 -5.13 6.04
C VAL A 61 -7.67 -6.14 7.18
N ASP A 62 -8.74 -6.61 7.80
CA ASP A 62 -8.70 -7.58 8.89
C ASP A 62 -8.10 -8.92 8.45
N THR A 63 -8.47 -9.39 7.26
CA THR A 63 -7.95 -10.64 6.68
C THR A 63 -6.44 -10.56 6.49
N ILE A 64 -5.97 -9.49 5.82
CA ILE A 64 -4.55 -9.34 5.47
C ILE A 64 -3.70 -9.13 6.72
N THR A 65 -4.10 -8.21 7.62
CA THR A 65 -3.37 -7.96 8.87
C THR A 65 -3.38 -9.19 9.77
N GLY A 66 -4.49 -9.90 9.85
CA GLY A 66 -4.63 -11.14 10.61
C GLY A 66 -3.68 -12.23 10.13
N ILE A 67 -3.60 -12.48 8.82
CA ILE A 67 -2.65 -13.44 8.24
C ILE A 67 -1.21 -12.98 8.50
N PHE A 68 -0.94 -11.68 8.35
CA PHE A 68 0.39 -11.13 8.57
C PHE A 68 0.88 -11.33 10.00
N ARG A 69 0.01 -11.15 11.01
CA ARG A 69 0.31 -11.34 12.45
C ARG A 69 0.60 -12.79 12.81
N ARG A 70 -0.14 -13.74 12.24
CA ARG A 70 -0.17 -15.15 12.71
C ARG A 70 0.84 -16.06 12.00
N THR A 71 1.30 -15.67 10.82
CA THR A 71 2.13 -16.55 9.98
C THR A 71 3.60 -16.48 10.39
N THR A 72 4.36 -17.59 10.37
CA THR A 72 5.79 -17.61 10.72
C THR A 72 6.73 -17.75 9.51
N THR A 73 6.17 -17.81 8.30
CA THR A 73 6.93 -17.87 7.04
C THR A 73 7.64 -16.55 6.71
N SER A 74 8.40 -16.52 5.61
CA SER A 74 8.99 -15.27 5.09
C SER A 74 7.92 -14.21 4.81
N VAL A 75 8.29 -12.94 4.98
CA VAL A 75 7.42 -11.78 4.71
C VAL A 75 6.84 -11.83 3.30
N THR A 76 7.68 -12.15 2.31
CA THR A 76 7.26 -12.33 0.91
C THR A 76 6.18 -13.39 0.76
N ALA A 77 6.38 -14.59 1.31
CA ALA A 77 5.40 -15.66 1.23
C ALA A 77 4.10 -15.30 1.97
N THR A 78 4.22 -14.62 3.11
CA THR A 78 3.06 -14.13 3.87
C THR A 78 2.25 -13.12 3.07
N LEU A 79 2.86 -12.12 2.42
CA LEU A 79 2.13 -11.12 1.62
C LEU A 79 1.40 -11.77 0.44
N LEU A 80 2.07 -12.66 -0.29
CA LEU A 80 1.46 -13.38 -1.41
C LEU A 80 0.27 -14.23 -0.94
N THR A 81 0.41 -14.92 0.20
CA THR A 81 -0.67 -15.71 0.80
C THR A 81 -1.83 -14.81 1.23
N ALA A 82 -1.53 -13.72 1.93
CA ALA A 82 -2.54 -12.79 2.44
C ALA A 82 -3.40 -12.20 1.31
N LEU A 83 -2.78 -11.75 0.21
CA LEU A 83 -3.50 -11.19 -0.94
C LEU A 83 -4.34 -12.25 -1.67
N LYS A 84 -3.83 -13.49 -1.80
CA LYS A 84 -4.58 -14.59 -2.42
C LYS A 84 -5.79 -15.02 -1.59
N GLU A 85 -5.63 -15.13 -0.27
CA GLU A 85 -6.72 -15.46 0.65
C GLU A 85 -7.77 -14.35 0.69
N ALA A 86 -7.34 -13.07 0.73
CA ALA A 86 -8.23 -11.93 0.66
C ALA A 86 -9.06 -11.92 -0.64
N ASN A 87 -8.42 -12.22 -1.79
CA ASN A 87 -9.13 -12.38 -3.05
C ASN A 87 -10.10 -13.57 -3.04
N ALA A 88 -9.69 -14.72 -2.52
CA ALA A 88 -10.53 -15.91 -2.47
C ALA A 88 -11.80 -15.67 -1.64
N LEU A 89 -11.67 -14.94 -0.53
CA LEU A 89 -12.78 -14.53 0.32
C LEU A 89 -13.77 -13.63 -0.45
N LEU A 90 -13.28 -12.52 -1.02
CA LEU A 90 -14.13 -11.59 -1.79
C LEU A 90 -14.74 -12.25 -3.03
N PHE A 91 -14.02 -13.16 -3.68
CA PHE A 91 -14.54 -13.91 -4.82
C PHE A 91 -15.72 -14.80 -4.43
N GLU A 92 -15.65 -15.44 -3.26
CA GLU A 92 -16.75 -16.30 -2.77
C GLU A 92 -17.98 -15.46 -2.37
N GLU A 93 -17.77 -14.29 -1.75
CA GLU A 93 -18.84 -13.33 -1.49
C GLU A 93 -19.52 -12.89 -2.80
N ASN A 94 -18.73 -12.44 -3.79
CA ASN A 94 -19.26 -12.02 -5.08
C ASN A 94 -19.99 -13.15 -5.82
N ARG A 95 -19.50 -14.39 -5.72
CA ARG A 95 -20.15 -15.56 -6.34
C ARG A 95 -21.54 -15.80 -5.76
N SER A 96 -21.72 -15.52 -4.47
CA SER A 96 -22.99 -15.70 -3.75
C SER A 96 -23.93 -14.49 -3.90
N SER A 97 -23.41 -13.36 -4.36
CA SER A 97 -24.15 -12.13 -4.58
C SER A 97 -24.79 -12.03 -5.98
N MET A 98 -25.89 -11.28 -6.08
CA MET A 98 -26.44 -10.88 -7.38
C MET A 98 -25.44 -9.95 -8.09
N ARG A 99 -25.41 -9.96 -9.43
CA ARG A 99 -24.45 -9.15 -10.22
C ARG A 99 -24.41 -7.66 -9.83
N GLY A 100 -25.55 -7.06 -9.49
CA GLY A 100 -25.62 -5.65 -9.06
C GLY A 100 -25.21 -5.39 -7.61
N GLN A 101 -24.90 -6.43 -6.85
CA GLN A 101 -24.46 -6.39 -5.45
C GLN A 101 -22.99 -6.80 -5.27
N GLN A 102 -22.30 -7.12 -6.37
CA GLN A 102 -20.89 -7.48 -6.33
C GLN A 102 -20.03 -6.25 -6.04
N THR A 103 -18.98 -6.47 -5.27
CA THR A 103 -17.99 -5.44 -4.91
C THR A 103 -16.62 -5.90 -5.39
N MET A 104 -15.89 -5.01 -6.03
CA MET A 104 -14.53 -5.25 -6.54
C MET A 104 -13.56 -4.42 -5.70
N ALA A 105 -12.34 -4.91 -5.49
CA ALA A 105 -11.37 -4.20 -4.67
C ALA A 105 -9.97 -4.19 -5.28
N ALA A 106 -9.15 -3.26 -4.83
CA ALA A 106 -7.73 -3.21 -5.06
C ALA A 106 -7.00 -3.01 -3.72
N VAL A 107 -5.79 -3.54 -3.62
CA VAL A 107 -4.99 -3.52 -2.40
C VAL A 107 -3.54 -3.18 -2.74
N TYR A 108 -2.95 -2.31 -1.95
CA TYR A 108 -1.52 -2.03 -1.96
C TYR A 108 -0.97 -2.25 -0.54
N CYS A 109 0.15 -2.95 -0.43
CA CYS A 109 0.81 -3.29 0.82
C CYS A 109 2.28 -2.87 0.77
N ALA A 110 2.78 -2.39 1.91
CA ALA A 110 4.17 -2.07 2.13
C ALA A 110 4.64 -2.67 3.46
N VAL A 111 5.73 -3.41 3.44
CA VAL A 111 6.41 -3.85 4.66
C VAL A 111 7.72 -3.12 4.79
N ILE A 112 7.84 -2.33 5.86
CA ILE A 112 9.00 -1.50 6.14
C ILE A 112 9.74 -2.09 7.35
N ARG A 113 11.05 -2.26 7.20
CA ARG A 113 11.96 -2.74 8.25
C ARG A 113 13.08 -1.72 8.43
N PRO A 114 13.48 -1.38 9.66
CA PRO A 114 14.54 -0.42 9.88
C PRO A 114 15.84 -0.81 9.16
N GLY A 115 16.35 0.08 8.30
CA GLY A 115 17.61 -0.11 7.56
C GLY A 115 17.51 -1.10 6.40
N GLN A 116 16.31 -1.37 5.88
CA GLN A 116 16.11 -2.24 4.72
C GLN A 116 15.12 -1.61 3.75
N ASP A 117 15.25 -1.96 2.47
CA ASP A 117 14.31 -1.63 1.40
C ASP A 117 12.87 -1.98 1.77
N ALA A 118 11.93 -1.15 1.28
CA ALA A 118 10.51 -1.42 1.38
C ALA A 118 10.16 -2.63 0.50
N LEU A 119 9.48 -3.61 1.09
CA LEU A 119 8.88 -4.71 0.35
C LEU A 119 7.44 -4.33 0.00
N LEU A 120 7.19 -4.13 -1.28
CA LEU A 120 5.90 -3.71 -1.80
C LEU A 120 5.18 -4.89 -2.46
N ALA A 121 3.86 -4.95 -2.27
CA ALA A 121 3.00 -5.91 -2.94
C ALA A 121 1.64 -5.31 -3.25
N TYR A 122 1.05 -5.64 -4.40
CA TYR A 122 -0.26 -5.12 -4.78
C TYR A 122 -1.07 -6.10 -5.64
N ALA A 123 -2.39 -5.92 -5.63
CA ALA A 123 -3.33 -6.62 -6.48
C ALA A 123 -4.55 -5.71 -6.76
N GLY A 124 -5.08 -5.77 -7.98
CA GLY A 124 -6.04 -4.78 -8.48
C GLY A 124 -5.39 -3.44 -8.91
N PRO A 125 -6.20 -2.54 -9.48
CA PRO A 125 -5.76 -1.23 -9.94
C PRO A 125 -5.49 -0.29 -8.76
N MET A 126 -4.22 -0.23 -8.34
CA MET A 126 -3.72 0.69 -7.31
C MET A 126 -2.36 1.23 -7.73
N ALA A 127 -1.99 2.38 -7.18
CA ALA A 127 -0.72 3.02 -7.48
C ALA A 127 -0.06 3.59 -6.22
N ALA A 128 1.25 3.79 -6.32
CA ALA A 128 2.05 4.38 -5.25
C ALA A 128 3.15 5.26 -5.84
N VAL A 129 3.63 6.21 -5.04
CA VAL A 129 4.81 7.01 -5.34
C VAL A 129 5.76 7.01 -4.15
N MET A 130 7.05 7.08 -4.44
CA MET A 130 8.07 7.42 -3.47
C MET A 130 8.44 8.90 -3.65
N VAL A 131 8.53 9.64 -2.55
CA VAL A 131 9.00 11.02 -2.54
C VAL A 131 10.21 11.12 -1.61
N GLY A 132 11.34 11.60 -2.13
CA GLY A 132 12.59 11.73 -1.39
C GLY A 132 13.59 12.59 -2.16
N ASP A 133 14.44 13.33 -1.44
CA ASP A 133 15.47 14.23 -2.01
C ASP A 133 14.90 15.20 -3.10
N GLY A 134 13.67 15.69 -2.93
CA GLY A 134 13.00 16.59 -3.88
C GLY A 134 12.51 15.94 -5.18
N MET A 135 12.59 14.61 -5.28
CA MET A 135 12.20 13.82 -6.44
C MET A 135 10.96 12.99 -6.13
N LEU A 136 10.14 12.76 -7.16
CA LEU A 136 9.00 11.85 -7.12
C LEU A 136 9.26 10.69 -8.07
N ASP A 137 9.07 9.48 -7.57
CA ASP A 137 9.20 8.26 -8.35
C ASP A 137 7.89 7.44 -8.32
N ARG A 138 7.36 7.11 -9.50
CA ARG A 138 6.08 6.38 -9.64
C ARG A 138 6.31 4.89 -9.61
N LEU A 139 5.67 4.20 -8.68
CA LEU A 139 5.91 2.78 -8.41
C LEU A 139 4.89 1.88 -9.14
N PRO A 140 5.34 0.75 -9.74
CA PRO A 140 6.73 0.31 -9.82
C PRO A 140 7.52 1.04 -10.91
N SER A 141 8.64 1.64 -10.52
CA SER A 141 9.64 2.28 -11.39
C SER A 141 10.83 1.34 -11.56
N GLY A 142 11.01 0.72 -12.73
CA GLY A 142 12.25 -0.03 -13.06
C GLY A 142 12.76 -1.08 -12.04
N GLY A 143 11.94 -1.51 -11.08
CA GLY A 143 12.39 -2.25 -9.89
C GLY A 143 12.84 -3.68 -10.16
N GLN A 144 13.58 -4.26 -9.21
CA GLN A 144 13.95 -5.68 -9.24
C GLN A 144 12.75 -6.54 -8.79
N TYR A 145 12.06 -7.13 -9.76
CA TYR A 145 10.95 -8.06 -9.52
C TYR A 145 11.48 -9.35 -8.88
N LYS A 146 10.92 -9.70 -7.71
CA LYS A 146 11.31 -10.93 -6.99
C LYS A 146 10.57 -12.17 -7.49
N THR A 147 9.44 -11.98 -8.16
CA THR A 147 8.61 -13.05 -8.73
C THR A 147 7.97 -12.54 -10.03
N GLY A 148 8.16 -13.28 -11.12
CA GLY A 148 7.65 -12.90 -12.46
C GLY A 148 8.59 -12.00 -13.26
N GLN A 149 8.46 -12.02 -14.60
CA GLN A 149 9.13 -11.06 -15.49
C GLN A 149 8.62 -9.66 -15.22
N ALA A 150 9.51 -8.66 -15.32
CA ALA A 150 9.12 -7.26 -15.33
C ALA A 150 7.98 -7.06 -16.35
N PRO A 151 6.80 -6.53 -15.96
CA PRO A 151 5.82 -6.11 -16.94
C PRO A 151 6.52 -5.13 -17.90
N ALA A 152 6.46 -5.43 -19.19
CA ALA A 152 6.88 -4.51 -20.23
C ALA A 152 6.03 -3.24 -20.07
N LEU A 153 6.55 -2.22 -19.39
CA LEU A 153 5.78 -1.14 -18.79
C LEU A 153 4.62 -1.63 -17.91
N ALA A 154 4.86 -1.65 -16.60
CA ALA A 154 3.88 -1.65 -15.51
C ALA A 154 2.41 -1.41 -15.93
N ALA A 155 1.72 -2.46 -16.38
CA ALA A 155 0.29 -2.52 -16.20
C ALA A 155 0.08 -2.95 -14.73
N PRO A 156 -0.75 -2.24 -13.95
CA PRO A 156 -1.23 -2.74 -12.67
C PRO A 156 -1.76 -4.17 -12.83
N ALA A 157 -2.01 -4.85 -11.71
CA ALA A 157 -2.92 -5.98 -11.75
C ALA A 157 -4.29 -5.43 -12.20
N ASP A 158 -4.55 -5.37 -13.51
CA ASP A 158 -5.77 -4.78 -14.06
C ASP A 158 -7.02 -5.55 -13.63
N THR A 159 -6.84 -6.73 -13.06
CA THR A 159 -7.91 -7.56 -12.52
C THR A 159 -8.12 -7.22 -11.05
N PRO A 160 -9.23 -6.55 -10.69
CA PRO A 160 -9.55 -6.28 -9.30
C PRO A 160 -9.81 -7.59 -8.54
N LEU A 161 -9.57 -7.56 -7.24
CA LEU A 161 -9.92 -8.65 -6.35
C LEU A 161 -11.41 -8.95 -6.44
N GLY A 162 -11.76 -10.22 -6.24
CA GLY A 162 -13.12 -10.70 -6.23
C GLY A 162 -13.73 -10.98 -7.61
N THR A 163 -13.02 -10.67 -8.70
CA THR A 163 -13.50 -10.93 -10.07
C THR A 163 -13.20 -12.34 -10.55
N ARG A 164 -12.09 -12.93 -10.09
CA ARG A 164 -11.63 -14.29 -10.41
C ARG A 164 -11.15 -14.97 -9.15
N ARG A 165 -11.25 -16.30 -9.13
CA ARG A 165 -10.80 -17.12 -8.00
C ARG A 165 -9.29 -16.98 -7.76
N ASP A 166 -8.53 -17.05 -8.85
CA ASP A 166 -7.08 -17.01 -8.82
C ASP A 166 -6.58 -15.65 -9.31
N ILE A 167 -5.63 -15.09 -8.56
CA ILE A 167 -4.89 -13.87 -8.91
C ILE A 167 -3.40 -14.11 -8.76
N GLU A 168 -2.62 -13.30 -9.46
CA GLU A 168 -1.17 -13.22 -9.30
C GLU A 168 -0.82 -11.84 -8.74
N PRO A 169 -0.60 -11.72 -7.41
CA PRO A 169 -0.17 -10.47 -6.82
C PRO A 169 1.23 -10.10 -7.29
N TYR A 170 1.46 -8.81 -7.49
CA TYR A 170 2.78 -8.27 -7.82
C TYR A 170 3.57 -8.03 -6.55
N LEU A 171 4.89 -8.24 -6.61
CA LEU A 171 5.78 -8.04 -5.47
C LEU A 171 7.17 -7.60 -5.93
N PHE A 172 7.68 -6.53 -5.33
CA PHE A 172 8.98 -5.95 -5.68
C PHE A 172 9.60 -5.22 -4.48
N LEU A 173 10.89 -4.93 -4.58
CA LEU A 173 11.60 -4.07 -3.63
C LEU A 173 11.72 -2.66 -4.20
N SER A 174 11.67 -1.68 -3.30
CA SER A 174 11.97 -0.28 -3.60
C SER A 174 12.87 0.25 -2.49
N GLU A 175 13.88 1.03 -2.87
CA GLU A 175 14.76 1.70 -1.91
C GLU A 175 13.90 2.59 -0.99
N PHE A 176 14.16 2.50 0.32
CA PHE A 176 13.42 3.26 1.31
C PHE A 176 14.34 3.61 2.48
N GLY A 177 14.63 4.90 2.60
CA GLY A 177 15.56 5.47 3.56
C GLY A 177 14.90 6.46 4.52
N PRO A 178 15.66 6.92 5.54
CA PRO A 178 15.23 8.01 6.41
C PRO A 178 14.97 9.28 5.59
N GLY A 179 13.80 9.89 5.78
CA GLY A 179 13.37 11.10 5.05
C GLY A 179 12.49 10.82 3.83
N ASP A 180 12.40 9.56 3.39
CA ASP A 180 11.53 9.18 2.28
C ASP A 180 10.07 9.04 2.73
N MET A 181 9.17 9.41 1.83
CA MET A 181 7.72 9.29 1.99
C MET A 181 7.17 8.32 0.95
N LEU A 182 6.58 7.23 1.40
CA LEU A 182 5.79 6.33 0.56
C LEU A 182 4.33 6.75 0.61
N VAL A 183 3.77 7.09 -0.55
CA VAL A 183 2.35 7.42 -0.70
C VAL A 183 1.68 6.31 -1.50
N MET A 184 0.67 5.68 -0.91
CA MET A 184 -0.17 4.65 -1.56
C MET A 184 -1.59 5.19 -1.70
N ALA A 185 -2.14 5.14 -2.91
CA ALA A 185 -3.45 5.74 -3.17
C ALA A 185 -4.17 5.11 -4.37
N SER A 186 -5.41 5.54 -4.56
CA SER A 186 -6.18 5.23 -5.75
C SER A 186 -5.46 5.74 -7.02
N PRO A 187 -5.60 5.04 -8.16
CA PRO A 187 -4.98 5.48 -9.41
C PRO A 187 -5.34 6.91 -9.83
N ARG A 188 -6.52 7.40 -9.43
CA ARG A 188 -7.00 8.75 -9.75
C ARG A 188 -6.14 9.86 -9.16
N LEU A 189 -5.54 9.62 -7.98
CA LEU A 189 -4.64 10.60 -7.38
C LEU A 189 -3.44 10.88 -8.30
N PHE A 190 -3.06 9.90 -9.10
CA PHE A 190 -1.90 9.95 -9.97
C PHE A 190 -2.20 10.46 -11.39
N GLU A 191 -3.42 10.94 -11.65
CA GLU A 191 -3.73 11.72 -12.85
C GLU A 191 -3.12 13.13 -12.79
N ALA A 192 -2.80 13.62 -11.59
CA ALA A 192 -2.06 14.86 -11.39
C ALA A 192 -0.61 14.75 -11.89
N SER A 193 -0.04 15.89 -12.29
CA SER A 193 1.37 16.00 -12.66
C SER A 193 2.28 15.77 -11.46
N ASP A 194 3.54 15.38 -11.72
CA ASP A 194 4.52 15.15 -10.65
C ASP A 194 4.76 16.43 -9.84
N GLU A 195 4.76 17.60 -10.48
CA GLU A 195 4.89 18.91 -9.82
C GLU A 195 3.70 19.19 -8.88
N GLU A 196 2.46 18.95 -9.33
CA GLU A 196 1.27 19.11 -8.48
C GLU A 196 1.28 18.15 -7.29
N LEU A 197 1.74 16.91 -7.49
CA LEU A 197 1.86 15.93 -6.42
C LEU A 197 2.95 16.32 -5.41
N ILE A 198 4.12 16.74 -5.88
CA ILE A 198 5.21 17.21 -5.00
C ILE A 198 4.75 18.42 -4.20
N ASN A 199 4.13 19.41 -4.85
CA ASN A 199 3.61 20.59 -4.17
C ASN A 199 2.53 20.23 -3.15
N ALA A 200 1.58 19.37 -3.50
CA ALA A 200 0.53 18.95 -2.57
C ALA A 200 1.08 18.17 -1.36
N LEU A 201 2.08 17.30 -1.57
CA LEU A 201 2.70 16.52 -0.50
C LEU A 201 3.64 17.38 0.37
N THR A 202 4.18 18.47 -0.17
CA THR A 202 5.06 19.41 0.53
C THR A 202 4.34 20.58 1.23
N GLU A 203 3.32 21.19 0.60
CA GLU A 203 2.57 22.34 1.12
C GLU A 203 1.55 21.97 2.21
N VAL A 204 1.00 20.75 2.21
CA VAL A 204 -0.02 20.32 3.19
C VAL A 204 0.55 20.18 4.62
N GLY A 205 1.84 20.43 4.84
CA GLY A 205 2.42 20.37 6.17
C GLY A 205 2.26 18.97 6.77
N ILE A 206 2.69 17.95 6.03
CA ILE A 206 3.17 16.75 6.70
C ILE A 206 4.51 17.16 7.31
N GLU A 207 4.49 17.67 8.54
CA GLU A 207 5.71 17.82 9.35
C GLU A 207 6.49 16.50 9.25
N GLY A 208 7.66 16.53 8.59
CA GLY A 208 8.44 15.33 8.31
C GLY A 208 9.09 15.24 6.92
N LEU A 209 8.83 16.17 5.99
CA LEU A 209 9.70 16.27 4.82
C LEU A 209 11.08 16.81 5.24
N PRO A 210 12.19 16.15 4.83
CA PRO A 210 13.52 16.58 5.23
C PRO A 210 13.79 17.98 4.68
N GLU A 211 14.25 18.87 5.55
CA GLU A 211 14.93 20.10 5.12
C GLU A 211 16.09 19.71 4.19
N GLU A 212 16.30 20.52 3.15
CA GLU A 212 17.32 20.32 2.12
C GLU A 212 18.62 19.77 2.73
N ARG A 213 19.14 18.69 2.13
CA ARG A 213 20.48 18.21 2.46
C ARG A 213 21.44 19.35 2.23
N ASP A 214 22.02 19.86 3.30
CA ASP A 214 23.15 20.79 3.25
C ASP A 214 24.24 20.11 2.42
N SER A 215 24.35 20.54 1.16
CA SER A 215 25.34 20.06 0.22
C SER A 215 26.70 20.61 0.63
N THR A 216 27.34 19.95 1.58
CA THR A 216 28.75 20.18 1.90
C THR A 216 29.55 18.91 1.63
N ALA A 217 30.35 19.03 0.57
CA ALA A 217 31.52 18.22 0.27
C ALA A 217 32.65 18.46 1.28
#